data_AF-A0A0F9N0A6-F1
#
_entry.id   AF-A0A0F9N0A6-F1
#
_cell.length_a   1.000
_cell.length_b   1.000
_cell.length_c   1.000
_cell.angle_alpha   90.00
_cell.angle_beta   90.00
_cell.angle_gamma   90.00
#
_symmetry.space_group_name_H-M   'P 1'
#
loop_
_entity.id
_entity.type
_entity.pdbx_description
1 polymer ?
#
loop_
_entity_poly.entity_id
_entity_poly.type
_entity_poly.pdbx_seq_one_letter_code
_entity_poly.pdbx_strand_id
1 'polypeptide(L)' 'MNKLKSKILWEKLGDTPVNDDGEIQVRFLHFSIGTDREAIWHWFENEFNLSVAKDLMNLKK' A
#
# COMPACT_ATOMS: atom_id res chain seq x y z
N MET A 1 18.46 -0.82 1.56
CA MET A 1 17.81 -2.15 1.79
C MET A 1 16.29 -2.07 1.90
N ASN A 2 15.68 -0.94 2.31
CA ASN A 2 14.23 -0.84 2.52
C ASN A 2 13.38 -0.70 1.23
N LYS A 3 13.95 -0.18 0.13
CA LYS A 3 13.21 0.10 -1.12
C LYS A 3 12.80 -1.14 -1.93
N LEU A 4 13.44 -2.29 -1.71
CA LEU A 4 13.04 -3.55 -2.35
C LEU A 4 11.85 -4.18 -1.63
N LYS A 5 11.86 -4.12 -0.29
CA LYS A 5 10.77 -4.62 0.56
C LYS A 5 9.47 -3.85 0.31
N SER A 6 9.53 -2.53 0.11
CA SER A 6 8.35 -1.74 -0.25
C SER A 6 7.73 -2.18 -1.56
N LYS A 7 8.53 -2.44 -2.61
CA LYS A 7 8.00 -2.92 -3.90
C LYS A 7 7.29 -4.27 -3.78
N ILE A 8 7.90 -5.24 -3.09
CA ILE A 8 7.30 -6.56 -2.90
C ILE A 8 5.98 -6.46 -2.14
N LEU A 9 5.91 -5.63 -1.10
CA LEU A 9 4.67 -5.43 -0.36
C LEU A 9 3.63 -4.65 -1.18
N TRP A 10 4.08 -3.71 -2.02
CA TRP A 10 3.21 -2.95 -2.92
C TRP A 10 2.55 -3.85 -3.96
N GLU A 11 3.31 -4.77 -4.56
CA GLU A 11 2.77 -5.79 -5.47
C GLU A 11 1.71 -6.65 -4.77
N LYS A 12 2.01 -7.13 -3.55
CA LYS A 12 1.03 -7.89 -2.74
C LYS A 12 -0.23 -7.09 -2.39
N LEU A 13 -0.10 -5.78 -2.16
CA LEU A 13 -1.25 -4.92 -1.93
C LEU A 13 -2.09 -4.76 -3.21
N GLY A 14 -1.45 -4.73 -4.39
CA GLY A 14 -2.14 -4.72 -5.68
C GLY A 14 -2.96 -5.97 -5.96
N ASP A 15 -2.52 -7.14 -5.48
CA ASP A 15 -3.28 -8.41 -5.54
C ASP A 15 -4.38 -8.51 -4.46
N THR A 16 -4.42 -7.59 -3.50
CA THR A 16 -5.37 -7.64 -2.39
C THR A 16 -6.74 -7.14 -2.87
N PRO A 17 -7.82 -7.94 -2.76
CA PRO A 17 -9.16 -7.49 -3.12
C PRO A 17 -9.60 -6.32 -2.24
N VAL A 18 -10.18 -5.30 -2.87
CA VAL A 18 -10.77 -4.13 -2.22
C VAL A 18 -12.27 -4.08 -2.50
N ASN A 19 -13.07 -3.57 -1.57
CA ASN A 19 -14.50 -3.33 -1.79
C ASN A 19 -14.75 -2.02 -2.55
N ASP A 20 -16.03 -1.70 -2.82
CA ASP A 20 -16.42 -0.47 -3.53
C ASP A 20 -16.04 0.82 -2.75
N ASP A 21 -15.93 0.73 -1.43
CA ASP A 21 -15.48 1.81 -0.54
C ASP A 21 -13.95 1.98 -0.50
N GLY A 22 -13.19 1.11 -1.17
CA GLY A 22 -11.73 1.19 -1.23
C GLY A 22 -11.00 0.52 -0.05
N GLU A 23 -11.70 -0.25 0.77
CA GLU A 23 -11.18 -0.98 1.91
C GLU A 23 -10.73 -2.39 1.54
N ILE A 24 -9.67 -2.90 2.18
CA ILE A 24 -9.18 -4.27 1.94
C ILE A 24 -10.19 -5.30 2.45
N GLN A 25 -10.48 -6.32 1.62
CA GLN A 25 -11.40 -7.41 1.97
C GLN A 25 -10.71 -8.58 2.67
N VAL A 26 -9.37 -8.59 2.72
CA VAL A 26 -8.56 -9.58 3.43
C VAL A 26 -7.54 -8.88 4.32
N ARG A 27 -7.03 -9.57 5.35
CA ARG A 27 -5.99 -8.99 6.21
C ARG A 27 -4.71 -8.77 5.42
N PHE A 28 -4.09 -7.61 5.60
CA PHE A 28 -2.82 -7.27 5.00
C PHE A 28 -1.81 -6.88 6.08
N LEU A 29 -0.79 -7.70 6.31
CA LEU A 29 0.19 -7.51 7.40
C LEU A 29 -0.50 -7.41 8.77
N HIS A 30 -0.44 -6.23 9.40
CA HIS A 30 -1.09 -5.90 10.67
C HIS A 30 -2.42 -5.15 10.48
N PHE A 31 -2.81 -4.84 9.24
CA PHE A 31 -4.08 -4.22 8.91
C PHE A 31 -5.20 -5.25 8.85
N SER A 32 -6.33 -4.90 9.46
CA SER A 32 -7.51 -5.75 9.51
C SER A 32 -8.37 -5.57 8.26
N ILE A 33 -9.25 -6.53 8.00
CA ILE A 33 -10.28 -6.41 6.96
C ILE A 33 -11.11 -5.14 7.22
N GLY A 34 -11.43 -4.38 6.17
CA GLY A 34 -12.07 -3.07 6.28
C GLY A 34 -11.09 -1.91 6.50
N THR A 35 -9.78 -2.14 6.39
CA THR A 35 -8.82 -1.03 6.41
C THR A 35 -8.81 -0.34 5.05
N ASP A 36 -8.98 0.98 5.05
CA ASP A 36 -8.86 1.81 3.87
C ASP A 36 -7.47 1.69 3.20
N ARG A 37 -7.44 1.52 1.87
CA ARG A 37 -6.19 1.36 1.13
C ARG A 37 -5.28 2.59 1.22
N GLU A 38 -5.82 3.79 1.32
CA GLU A 38 -5.04 5.04 1.44
C GLU A 38 -4.34 5.11 2.80
N ALA A 39 -4.96 4.58 3.86
CA ALA A 39 -4.29 4.44 5.16
C ALA A 39 -3.06 3.52 5.06
N ILE A 40 -3.14 2.44 4.28
CA ILE A 40 -2.01 1.56 3.99
C ILE A 40 -0.97 2.31 3.15
N TRP A 41 -1.38 3.10 2.15
CA TRP A 41 -0.46 3.93 1.36
C TRP A 41 0.33 4.91 2.23
N HIS A 42 -0.33 5.64 3.13
CA HIS A 42 0.35 6.52 4.08
C HIS A 42 1.30 5.78 5.02
N TRP A 43 0.96 4.55 5.42
CA TRP A 43 1.90 3.72 6.15
C TRP A 43 3.14 3.37 5.32
N PHE A 44 2.99 3.05 4.03
CA PHE A 44 4.13 2.83 3.13
C PHE A 44 5.05 4.05 3.06
N GLU A 45 4.48 5.25 2.98
CA GLU A 45 5.27 6.49 2.92
C GLU A 45 6.10 6.70 4.18
N ASN A 46 5.49 6.47 5.35
CA ASN A 46 6.16 6.61 6.64
C ASN A 46 7.20 5.51 6.92
N GLU A 47 6.83 4.24 6.72
CA GLU A 47 7.68 3.07 7.04
C GLU A 47 8.92 2.99 6.13
N PHE A 48 8.75 3.28 4.84
CA PHE A 48 9.82 3.15 3.86
C PHE A 48 10.48 4.48 3.50
N ASN A 49 10.02 5.58 4.08
CA ASN A 49 10.47 6.95 3.79
C ASN A 49 10.51 7.22 2.27
N LEU A 50 9.39 6.97 1.61
CA LEU A 50 9.19 7.11 0.16
C LEU A 50 7.86 7.82 -0.13
N SER A 51 7.62 8.20 -1.38
CA SER A 51 6.29 8.65 -1.80
C SER A 51 5.58 7.58 -2.62
N VAL A 52 4.39 7.14 -2.21
CA VAL A 52 3.64 6.13 -2.96
C VAL A 52 3.33 6.64 -4.36
N ALA A 53 2.85 7.88 -4.48
CA ALA A 53 2.50 8.48 -5.76
C ALA A 53 3.70 8.55 -6.74
N LYS A 54 4.89 8.91 -6.24
CA LYS A 54 6.07 9.11 -7.09
C LYS A 54 6.91 7.85 -7.27
N ASP A 55 7.22 7.14 -6.19
CA ASP A 55 8.14 6.00 -6.17
C ASP A 55 7.48 4.67 -6.53
N LEU A 56 6.16 4.52 -6.31
CA LEU A 56 5.43 3.26 -6.53
C LEU A 56 4.39 3.36 -7.67
N MET A 57 3.60 4.43 -7.73
CA MET A 57 2.61 4.64 -8.80
C MET A 57 3.19 5.33 -10.05
N ASN A 58 4.41 5.84 -9.98
CA ASN A 58 5.07 6.53 -11.10
C ASN A 58 4.25 7.69 -11.69
N LEU A 59 3.39 8.32 -10.87
CA LEU A 59 2.62 9.49 -11.26
C LEU A 59 3.59 10.67 -11.44
N LYS A 60 3.83 11.04 -12.70
CA LYS A 60 4.56 12.27 -13.02
C LYS A 60 3.62 13.44 -12.74
N LYS A 61 4.10 14.39 -11.94
CA LYS A 61 3.44 15.68 -11.70
C LYS A 61 3.41 16.51 -12.97
#